data_AF-A0A6A7VZR8-F1
#
_entry.id   AF-A0A6A7VZR8-F1
#
_cell.length_a   1.000
_cell.length_b   1.000
_cell.length_c   1.000
_cell.angle_alpha   90.00
_cell.angle_beta   90.00
_cell.angle_gamma   90.00
#
_symmetry.space_group_name_H-M   'P 1'
#
loop_
_entity.id
_entity.type
_entity.pdbx_description
1 polymer ?
#
loop_
_entity_poly.entity_id
_entity_poly.type
_entity_poly.pdbx_seq_one_letter_code
_entity_poly.pdbx_strand_id
1 'polypeptide(L)'
;MNEIVFRGANDQAVTSSLLIAEKFGKEHKNVMQSIRNLIGGTAENSAIAEMFSESTYLNEQNKEQPMFLMNRDGFTLLAMGFTGKKAMQFKLEYIKAFNSMEAQIKASQKPKSQLEILQMSINQLVEQEHRLSSVERDVAETKKEIAEMKQERIENGKLLLEAEVSENKVPEISMRNKIRRLVNQYAAATNTSQRDIWHLVYDNLLYAYNIGITRYNRKKGQSYLDVAEEHGFLGKIFDIVSKVVNTNKDKM
;
A
#
# COMPACT_ATOMS: atom_id res chain seq x y z
N MET A 1 13.68 21.64 -21.08
CA MET A 1 13.14 22.25 -22.31
C MET A 1 11.63 22.18 -22.15
N ASN A 2 10.94 23.30 -21.93
CA ASN A 2 9.48 23.29 -21.68
C ASN A 2 8.77 23.11 -23.03
N GLU A 3 8.36 21.88 -23.32
CA GLU A 3 7.59 21.57 -24.52
C GLU A 3 6.25 22.32 -24.48
N ILE A 4 5.98 23.12 -25.51
CA ILE A 4 4.74 23.92 -25.60
C ILE A 4 3.53 23.07 -26.02
N VAL A 5 3.77 21.88 -26.55
CA VAL A 5 2.78 20.87 -26.92
C VAL A 5 3.29 19.53 -26.41
N PHE A 6 2.41 18.72 -25.81
CA PHE A 6 2.73 17.43 -25.21
C PHE A 6 1.70 16.36 -25.60
N ARG A 7 2.01 15.10 -25.30
CA ARG A 7 1.12 13.95 -25.59
C ARG A 7 0.03 13.83 -24.52
N GLY A 8 -1.23 13.98 -24.91
CA GLY A 8 -2.41 13.83 -24.05
C GLY A 8 -2.93 12.40 -23.93
N ALA A 9 -4.03 12.22 -23.19
CA ALA A 9 -4.60 10.92 -22.78
C ALA A 9 -5.04 9.98 -23.93
N ASN A 10 -5.16 10.49 -25.16
CA ASN A 10 -5.61 9.72 -26.34
C ASN A 10 -4.58 9.74 -27.47
N ASP A 11 -3.29 9.85 -27.15
CA ASP A 11 -2.23 10.03 -28.15
C ASP A 11 -2.51 11.22 -29.08
N GLN A 12 -3.08 12.28 -28.52
CA GLN A 12 -3.28 13.53 -29.24
C GLN A 12 -2.24 14.54 -28.78
N ALA A 13 -1.70 15.29 -29.72
CA ALA A 13 -0.89 16.46 -29.41
C ALA A 13 -1.80 17.53 -28.80
N VAL A 14 -1.52 17.91 -27.56
CA VAL A 14 -2.32 18.90 -26.81
C VAL A 14 -1.43 19.96 -26.20
N THR A 15 -2.01 21.12 -25.92
CA THR A 15 -1.39 22.19 -25.13
C THR A 15 -2.33 22.65 -24.02
N SER A 16 -1.81 23.38 -23.04
CA SER A 16 -2.60 23.90 -21.93
C SER A 16 -2.87 25.39 -22.06
N SER A 17 -4.02 25.84 -21.53
CA SER A 17 -4.36 27.25 -21.44
C SER A 17 -3.35 28.05 -20.62
N LEU A 18 -2.62 27.40 -19.70
CA LEU A 18 -1.54 27.99 -18.92
C LEU A 18 -0.32 28.31 -19.78
N LEU A 19 0.14 27.37 -20.61
CA LEU A 19 1.27 27.59 -21.53
C LEU A 19 0.95 28.66 -22.57
N ILE A 20 -0.30 28.71 -23.04
CA ILE A 20 -0.76 29.76 -23.94
C ILE A 20 -0.73 31.12 -23.23
N ALA A 21 -1.25 31.21 -22.01
CA ALA A 21 -1.22 32.44 -21.23
C ALA A 21 0.22 32.96 -21.04
N GLU A 22 1.14 32.08 -20.64
CA GLU A 22 2.56 32.40 -20.48
C GLU A 22 3.19 32.91 -21.79
N LYS A 23 3.02 32.16 -22.89
CA LYS A 23 3.67 32.50 -24.17
C LYS A 23 3.07 33.74 -24.82
N PHE A 24 1.76 33.91 -24.79
CA PHE A 24 1.12 35.10 -25.36
C PHE A 24 1.19 36.32 -24.44
N GLY A 25 1.78 36.20 -23.24
CA GLY A 25 1.88 37.29 -22.26
C GLY A 25 0.51 37.79 -21.81
N LYS A 26 -0.44 36.86 -21.62
CA LYS A 26 -1.81 37.14 -21.19
C LYS A 26 -2.06 36.53 -19.83
N GLU A 27 -2.95 37.13 -19.05
CA GLU A 27 -3.41 36.51 -17.82
C GLU A 27 -4.18 35.22 -18.11
N HIS A 28 -3.88 34.16 -17.34
CA HIS A 28 -4.55 32.86 -17.48
C HIS A 28 -6.07 32.96 -17.37
N LYS A 29 -6.56 33.82 -16.47
CA LYS A 29 -7.99 34.12 -16.32
C LYS A 29 -8.64 34.58 -17.63
N ASN A 30 -7.96 35.44 -18.41
CA ASN A 30 -8.50 35.95 -19.66
C ASN A 30 -8.53 34.87 -20.73
N VAL A 31 -7.50 34.01 -20.80
CA VAL A 31 -7.49 32.86 -21.70
C VAL A 31 -8.60 31.87 -21.37
N MET A 32 -8.79 31.55 -20.09
CA MET A 32 -9.90 30.70 -19.63
C MET A 32 -11.27 31.29 -20.01
N GLN A 33 -11.44 32.60 -19.89
CA GLN A 33 -12.69 33.26 -20.30
C GLN A 33 -12.90 33.20 -21.81
N SER A 34 -11.86 33.42 -22.61
CA SER A 34 -11.95 33.28 -24.07
C SER A 34 -12.36 31.86 -24.47
N ILE A 35 -11.81 30.83 -23.83
CA ILE A 35 -12.18 29.43 -24.08
C ILE A 35 -13.65 29.18 -23.72
N ARG A 36 -14.10 29.63 -22.54
CA ARG A 36 -15.52 29.50 -22.15
C ARG A 36 -16.46 30.22 -23.11
N ASN A 37 -16.07 31.39 -23.61
CA ASN A 37 -16.85 32.12 -24.60
C ASN A 37 -16.90 31.38 -25.94
N LEU A 38 -15.80 30.73 -26.37
CA LEU A 38 -15.79 29.90 -27.58
C LEU A 38 -16.72 28.69 -27.44
N ILE A 39 -16.71 28.04 -26.26
CA ILE A 39 -17.57 26.88 -25.97
C ILE A 39 -19.05 27.32 -25.88
N GLY A 40 -19.34 28.45 -25.24
CA GLY A 40 -20.72 28.92 -24.99
C GLY A 40 -21.34 29.83 -26.06
N GLY A 41 -20.56 30.27 -27.05
CA GLY A 41 -20.96 31.35 -27.98
C GLY A 41 -21.81 30.94 -29.18
N THR A 42 -21.97 29.65 -29.47
CA THR A 42 -22.72 29.17 -30.65
C THR A 42 -23.60 27.96 -30.28
N ALA A 43 -24.88 28.01 -30.65
CA ALA A 43 -25.93 27.08 -30.20
C ALA A 43 -25.81 25.63 -30.78
N GLU A 44 -24.76 25.32 -31.55
CA GLU A 44 -24.52 24.02 -32.21
C GLU A 44 -23.12 23.43 -31.89
N ASN A 45 -22.63 23.63 -30.65
CA ASN A 45 -21.19 23.58 -30.31
C ASN A 45 -20.57 22.24 -29.86
N SER A 46 -21.20 21.09 -30.09
CA SER A 46 -20.60 19.80 -29.66
C SER A 46 -19.18 19.61 -30.20
N ALA A 47 -18.95 19.94 -31.48
CA ALA A 47 -17.64 19.84 -32.12
C ALA A 47 -16.59 20.80 -31.54
N ILE A 48 -16.99 21.99 -31.04
CA ILE A 48 -16.05 22.92 -30.39
C ILE A 48 -15.72 22.44 -28.99
N ALA A 49 -16.70 21.94 -28.24
CA ALA A 49 -16.49 21.39 -26.91
C ALA A 49 -15.49 20.21 -26.94
N GLU A 50 -15.53 19.37 -27.98
CA GLU A 50 -14.56 18.26 -28.16
C GLU A 50 -13.11 18.72 -28.35
N MET A 51 -12.87 19.97 -28.74
CA MET A 51 -11.51 20.52 -28.90
C MET A 51 -10.87 20.96 -27.58
N PHE A 52 -11.66 21.07 -26.50
CA PHE A 52 -11.22 21.54 -25.18
C PHE A 52 -11.57 20.52 -24.10
N SER A 53 -10.62 20.24 -23.21
CA SER A 53 -10.83 19.33 -22.07
C SER A 53 -10.48 20.03 -20.78
N GLU A 54 -11.35 19.97 -19.78
CA GLU A 54 -11.05 20.51 -18.45
C GLU A 54 -9.97 19.68 -17.74
N SER A 55 -9.04 20.36 -17.07
CA SER A 55 -7.97 19.75 -16.28
C SER A 55 -7.62 20.67 -15.12
N THR A 56 -6.79 20.20 -14.20
CA THR A 56 -6.27 21.02 -13.09
C THR A 56 -4.74 21.05 -13.09
N TYR A 57 -4.16 22.12 -12.56
CA TYR A 57 -2.74 22.22 -12.26
C TYR A 57 -2.54 22.68 -10.81
N LEU A 58 -1.39 22.36 -10.22
CA LEU A 58 -0.99 22.89 -8.92
C LEU A 58 -0.29 24.23 -9.11
N ASN A 59 -0.75 25.25 -8.39
CA ASN A 59 -0.06 26.53 -8.33
C ASN A 59 1.16 26.48 -7.37
N GLU A 60 1.91 27.58 -7.29
CA GLU A 60 3.09 27.71 -6.40
C GLU A 60 2.77 27.47 -4.90
N GLN A 61 1.50 27.57 -4.52
CA GLN A 61 1.01 27.33 -3.15
C GLN A 61 0.47 25.91 -2.96
N ASN A 62 0.72 24.98 -3.88
CA ASN A 62 0.17 23.61 -3.90
C ASN A 62 -1.37 23.55 -3.86
N LYS A 63 -2.05 24.57 -4.39
CA LYS A 63 -3.51 24.56 -4.55
C LYS A 63 -3.86 24.19 -5.99
N GLU A 64 -4.85 23.31 -6.14
CA GLU A 64 -5.41 22.97 -7.42
C GLU A 64 -6.11 24.18 -8.04
N GLN A 65 -5.84 24.43 -9.32
CA GLN A 65 -6.42 25.48 -10.12
C GLN A 65 -6.92 24.91 -11.46
N PRO A 66 -8.08 25.34 -11.96
CA PRO A 66 -8.63 24.83 -13.21
C PRO A 66 -7.83 25.36 -14.41
N MET A 67 -7.65 24.52 -15.41
CA MET A 67 -7.12 24.86 -16.73
C MET A 67 -7.84 24.08 -17.83
N PHE A 68 -7.62 24.46 -19.08
CA PHE A 68 -8.09 23.70 -20.24
C PHE A 68 -6.90 23.11 -20.98
N LEU A 69 -7.02 21.86 -21.38
CA LEU A 69 -6.23 21.26 -22.43
C LEU A 69 -6.94 21.47 -23.76
N MET A 70 -6.20 21.62 -24.85
CA MET A 70 -6.76 21.75 -26.18
C MET A 70 -5.89 21.10 -27.23
N ASN A 71 -6.54 20.55 -28.25
CA ASN A 71 -5.86 20.01 -29.42
C ASN A 71 -5.45 21.15 -30.38
N ARG A 72 -4.84 20.78 -31.52
CA ARG A 72 -4.40 21.74 -32.53
C ARG A 72 -5.52 22.65 -33.04
N ASP A 73 -6.72 22.12 -33.22
CA ASP A 73 -7.86 22.86 -33.77
C ASP A 73 -8.43 23.84 -32.73
N GLY A 74 -8.54 23.42 -31.47
CA GLY A 74 -8.91 24.29 -30.35
C GLY A 74 -7.90 25.42 -30.13
N PHE A 75 -6.59 25.12 -30.21
CA PHE A 75 -5.55 26.14 -30.20
C PHE A 75 -5.70 27.12 -31.38
N THR A 76 -5.94 26.60 -32.59
CA THR A 76 -6.07 27.43 -33.79
C THR A 76 -7.24 28.40 -33.67
N LEU A 77 -8.39 27.91 -33.20
CA LEU A 77 -9.59 28.71 -32.97
C LEU A 77 -9.33 29.81 -31.93
N LEU A 78 -8.70 29.47 -30.81
CA LEU A 78 -8.34 30.43 -29.77
C LEU A 78 -7.34 31.47 -30.27
N ALA A 79 -6.34 31.05 -31.05
CA ALA A 79 -5.28 31.90 -31.56
C ALA A 79 -5.78 32.90 -32.63
N MET A 80 -6.91 32.66 -33.29
CA MET A 80 -7.51 33.64 -34.23
C MET A 80 -7.81 34.98 -33.53
N GLY A 81 -8.20 34.96 -32.25
CA GLY A 81 -8.44 36.17 -31.46
C GLY A 81 -7.16 36.90 -31.02
N PHE A 82 -5.98 36.34 -31.25
CA PHE A 82 -4.70 36.95 -30.86
C PHE A 82 -4.07 37.69 -32.06
N THR A 83 -3.80 38.99 -31.89
CA THR A 83 -3.25 39.88 -32.92
C THR A 83 -1.90 40.48 -32.50
N GLY A 84 -1.12 40.96 -33.48
CA GLY A 84 0.18 41.59 -33.28
C GLY A 84 1.40 40.74 -33.69
N LYS A 85 2.56 41.40 -33.85
CA LYS A 85 3.80 40.74 -34.35
C LYS A 85 4.29 39.59 -33.48
N LYS A 86 4.27 39.76 -32.14
CA LYS A 86 4.63 38.70 -31.19
C LYS A 86 3.66 37.52 -31.26
N ALA A 87 2.35 37.79 -31.34
CA ALA A 87 1.34 36.75 -31.49
C ALA A 87 1.53 35.92 -32.76
N MET A 88 1.94 36.55 -33.88
CA MET A 88 2.23 35.84 -35.12
C MET A 88 3.41 34.88 -34.99
N GLN A 89 4.50 35.30 -34.34
CA GLN A 89 5.65 34.43 -34.09
C GLN A 89 5.25 33.22 -33.23
N PHE A 90 4.49 33.44 -32.15
CA PHE A 90 4.02 32.36 -31.30
C PHE A 90 3.10 31.38 -32.04
N LYS A 91 2.22 31.86 -32.93
CA LYS A 91 1.39 30.97 -33.78
C LYS A 91 2.26 30.03 -34.60
N LEU A 92 3.34 30.53 -35.21
CA LEU A 92 4.27 29.70 -35.99
C LEU A 92 5.02 28.67 -35.12
N GLU A 93 5.42 29.05 -33.91
CA GLU A 93 6.06 28.15 -32.94
C GLU A 93 5.12 27.02 -32.52
N TYR A 94 3.87 27.35 -32.18
CA TYR A 94 2.86 26.35 -31.84
C TYR A 94 2.55 25.41 -33.01
N ILE A 95 2.40 25.92 -34.24
CA ILE A 95 2.20 25.08 -35.44
C ILE A 95 3.35 24.07 -35.60
N LYS A 96 4.60 24.53 -35.46
CA LYS A 96 5.77 23.63 -35.54
C LYS A 96 5.76 22.58 -34.43
N ALA A 97 5.41 22.97 -33.20
CA ALA A 97 5.35 22.04 -32.08
C ALA A 97 4.25 20.99 -32.23
N PHE A 98 3.05 21.39 -32.68
CA PHE A 98 1.97 20.44 -33.00
C PHE A 98 2.39 19.47 -34.11
N ASN A 99 2.95 19.96 -35.22
CA ASN A 99 3.42 19.09 -36.30
C ASN A 99 4.51 18.11 -35.84
N SER A 100 5.44 18.57 -35.00
CA SER A 100 6.50 17.71 -34.44
C SER A 100 5.93 16.62 -33.53
N MET A 101 5.02 16.99 -32.62
CA MET A 101 4.40 16.04 -31.69
C MET A 101 3.50 15.03 -32.43
N GLU A 102 2.69 15.50 -33.39
CA GLU A 102 1.88 14.62 -34.25
C GLU A 102 2.76 13.63 -35.04
N ALA A 103 3.92 14.07 -35.56
CA ALA A 103 4.86 13.20 -36.24
C ALA A 103 5.48 12.14 -35.30
N GLN A 104 5.83 12.51 -34.07
CA GLN A 104 6.37 11.58 -33.06
C GLN A 104 5.34 10.53 -32.64
N ILE A 105 4.09 10.97 -32.40
CA ILE A 105 2.99 10.07 -32.07
C ILE A 105 2.75 9.10 -33.22
N LYS A 106 2.67 9.61 -34.46
CA LYS A 106 2.48 8.77 -35.65
C LYS A 106 3.62 7.79 -35.88
N ALA A 107 4.87 8.19 -35.59
CA ALA A 107 6.02 7.28 -35.64
C ALA A 107 5.92 6.17 -34.59
N SER A 108 5.42 6.50 -33.39
CA SER A 108 5.22 5.54 -32.29
C SER A 108 4.05 4.58 -32.53
N GLN A 109 3.04 5.01 -33.29
CA GLN A 109 1.86 4.22 -33.64
C GLN A 109 2.01 3.41 -34.93
N LYS A 110 3.16 3.48 -35.62
CA LYS A 110 3.40 2.58 -36.75
C LYS A 110 3.30 1.13 -36.25
N PRO A 111 2.48 0.27 -36.89
CA PRO A 111 2.44 -1.13 -36.52
C PRO A 111 3.86 -1.66 -36.60
N LYS A 112 4.36 -2.18 -35.49
CA LYS A 112 5.70 -2.76 -35.44
C LYS A 112 5.80 -3.84 -36.51
N SER A 113 6.91 -3.84 -37.23
CA SER A 113 7.18 -4.90 -38.19
C SER A 113 7.19 -6.26 -37.49
N GLN A 114 6.80 -7.32 -38.18
CA GLN A 114 6.88 -8.68 -37.64
C GLN A 114 8.31 -9.03 -37.16
N LEU A 115 9.34 -8.46 -37.81
CA LEU A 115 10.74 -8.58 -37.40
C LEU A 115 11.03 -7.85 -36.08
N GLU A 116 10.46 -6.68 -35.86
CA GLU A 116 10.64 -5.92 -34.60
C GLU A 116 9.98 -6.64 -33.43
N ILE A 117 8.80 -7.23 -33.65
CA ILE A 117 8.12 -8.04 -32.64
C ILE A 117 8.97 -9.25 -32.26
N LEU A 118 9.53 -9.94 -33.25
CA LEU A 118 10.41 -11.09 -33.02
C LEU A 118 11.69 -10.67 -32.27
N GLN A 119 12.28 -9.53 -32.62
CA GLN A 119 13.47 -9.05 -31.92
C GLN A 119 13.18 -8.72 -30.45
N MET A 120 12.01 -8.14 -30.17
CA MET A 120 11.58 -7.88 -28.80
C MET A 120 11.37 -9.18 -28.01
N SER A 121 10.75 -10.21 -28.60
CA SER A 121 10.56 -11.49 -27.91
C SER A 121 11.89 -12.19 -27.65
N ILE A 122 12.85 -12.12 -28.58
CA ILE A 122 14.22 -12.62 -28.36
C ILE A 122 14.88 -11.91 -27.18
N ASN A 123 14.83 -10.57 -27.12
CA ASN A 123 15.43 -9.82 -26.02
C ASN A 123 14.79 -10.20 -24.66
N GLN A 124 13.46 -10.41 -24.64
CA GLN A 124 12.77 -10.88 -23.44
C GLN A 124 13.22 -12.29 -23.03
N LEU A 125 13.42 -13.20 -23.99
CA LEU A 125 13.91 -14.55 -23.71
C LEU A 125 15.33 -14.54 -23.13
N VAL A 126 16.22 -13.72 -23.69
CA VAL A 126 17.59 -13.56 -23.17
C VAL A 126 17.58 -13.00 -21.75
N GLU A 127 16.74 -12.00 -21.47
CA GLU A 127 16.60 -11.47 -20.12
C GLU A 127 16.05 -12.52 -19.14
N GLN A 128 15.08 -13.32 -19.58
CA GLN A 128 14.55 -14.43 -18.79
C GLN A 128 15.61 -15.49 -18.49
N GLU A 129 16.46 -15.83 -19.46
CA GLU A 129 17.57 -16.77 -19.28
C GLU A 129 18.55 -16.28 -18.19
N HIS A 130 18.94 -15.00 -18.24
CA HIS A 130 19.81 -14.42 -17.21
C HIS A 130 19.18 -14.44 -15.81
N ARG A 131 17.89 -14.09 -15.71
CA ARG A 131 17.15 -14.16 -14.43
C ARG A 131 17.04 -15.58 -13.92
N LEU A 132 16.81 -16.55 -14.81
CA LEU A 132 16.73 -17.96 -14.42
C LEU A 132 18.08 -18.43 -13.86
N SER A 133 19.18 -18.08 -14.52
CA SER A 133 20.53 -18.44 -14.08
C SER A 133 20.87 -17.85 -12.70
N SER A 134 20.48 -16.60 -12.40
CA SER A 134 20.69 -16.04 -11.07
C SER A 134 19.86 -16.76 -10.01
N VAL A 135 18.58 -17.04 -10.30
CA VAL A 135 17.71 -17.78 -9.38
C VAL A 135 18.25 -19.17 -9.09
N GLU A 136 18.75 -19.88 -10.10
CA GLU A 136 19.36 -21.20 -9.93
C GLU A 136 20.59 -21.16 -9.00
N ARG A 137 21.42 -20.10 -9.09
CA ARG A 137 22.55 -19.90 -8.19
C ARG A 137 22.10 -19.65 -6.75
N ASP A 138 21.13 -18.75 -6.55
CA ASP A 138 20.61 -18.43 -5.22
C ASP A 138 19.96 -19.67 -4.55
N VAL A 139 19.24 -20.48 -5.35
CA VAL A 139 18.65 -21.74 -4.89
C VAL A 139 19.74 -22.76 -4.51
N ALA A 140 20.86 -22.80 -5.24
CA ALA A 140 21.96 -23.69 -4.90
C ALA A 140 22.65 -23.27 -3.58
N GLU A 141 22.85 -21.97 -3.38
CA GLU A 141 23.44 -21.40 -2.16
C GLU A 141 22.56 -21.63 -0.93
N THR A 142 21.28 -21.28 -1.01
CA THR A 142 20.31 -21.51 0.08
C THR A 142 20.17 -22.99 0.44
N LYS A 143 20.18 -23.90 -0.54
CA LYS A 143 20.19 -25.35 -0.28
C LYS A 143 21.42 -25.79 0.52
N LYS A 144 22.58 -25.19 0.24
CA LYS A 144 23.82 -25.46 0.95
C LYS A 144 23.73 -24.97 2.41
N GLU A 145 23.29 -23.74 2.63
CA GLU A 145 23.09 -23.19 3.98
C GLU A 145 22.11 -24.04 4.81
N ILE A 146 20.99 -24.46 4.22
CA ILE A 146 20.02 -25.33 4.90
C ILE A 146 20.65 -26.67 5.30
N ALA A 147 21.53 -27.23 4.46
CA ALA A 147 22.21 -28.48 4.78
C ALA A 147 23.18 -28.29 5.96
N GLU A 148 23.94 -27.20 5.98
CA GLU A 148 24.84 -26.84 7.08
C GLU A 148 24.07 -26.63 8.40
N MET A 149 22.97 -25.86 8.37
CA MET A 149 22.11 -25.66 9.54
C MET A 149 21.51 -26.97 10.08
N LYS A 150 21.09 -27.89 9.20
CA LYS A 150 20.57 -29.19 9.62
C LYS A 150 21.63 -30.02 10.31
N GLN A 151 22.85 -30.00 9.79
CA GLN A 151 23.98 -30.70 10.39
C GLN A 151 24.33 -30.14 11.76
N GLU A 152 24.43 -28.82 11.89
CA GLU A 152 24.65 -28.13 13.17
C GLU A 152 23.57 -28.52 14.20
N ARG A 153 22.30 -28.55 13.78
CA ARG A 153 21.19 -28.95 14.66
C ARG A 153 21.30 -30.41 15.13
N ILE A 154 21.79 -31.31 14.28
CA ILE A 154 22.04 -32.70 14.66
C ILE A 154 23.16 -32.78 15.69
N GLU A 155 24.25 -32.03 15.49
CA GLU A 155 25.40 -31.98 16.41
C GLU A 155 25.00 -31.38 17.76
N ASN A 156 24.32 -30.25 17.76
CA ASN A 156 23.75 -29.65 18.96
C ASN A 156 22.79 -30.60 19.68
N GLY A 157 22.01 -31.39 18.92
CA GLY A 157 21.14 -32.43 19.47
C GLY A 157 21.91 -33.54 20.20
N LYS A 158 23.07 -33.96 19.68
CA LYS A 158 23.94 -34.94 20.36
C LYS A 158 24.55 -34.36 21.64
N LEU A 159 25.05 -33.13 21.58
CA LEU A 159 25.61 -32.44 22.75
C LEU A 159 24.57 -32.31 23.88
N LEU A 160 23.30 -32.05 23.55
CA LEU A 160 22.22 -32.01 24.54
C LEU A 160 21.96 -33.37 25.21
N LEU A 161 22.16 -34.47 24.50
CA LEU A 161 22.00 -35.82 25.06
C LEU A 161 23.16 -36.22 25.98
N GLU A 162 24.36 -35.68 25.71
CA GLU A 162 25.57 -35.91 26.49
C GLU A 162 25.69 -34.99 27.72
N ALA A 163 24.87 -33.94 27.79
CA ALA A 163 24.89 -33.00 28.89
C ALA A 163 24.50 -33.65 30.22
N GLU A 164 25.33 -33.48 31.25
CA GLU A 164 25.02 -33.94 32.60
C GLU A 164 23.78 -33.21 33.16
N VAL A 165 22.78 -33.99 33.56
CA VAL A 165 21.53 -33.46 34.12
C VAL A 165 21.46 -33.77 35.61
N SER A 166 21.07 -32.78 36.40
CA SER A 166 20.79 -32.96 37.84
C SER A 166 19.70 -34.01 38.07
N GLU A 167 19.97 -35.02 38.90
CA GLU A 167 19.01 -36.06 39.30
C GLU A 167 17.93 -35.55 40.27
N ASN A 168 18.06 -34.32 40.77
CA ASN A 168 17.10 -33.75 41.71
C ASN A 168 15.74 -33.57 41.04
N LYS A 169 14.70 -34.22 41.59
CA LYS A 169 13.32 -34.00 41.15
C LYS A 169 12.98 -32.53 41.30
N VAL A 170 12.74 -31.86 40.16
CA VAL A 170 12.26 -30.48 40.14
C VAL A 170 10.95 -30.42 40.94
N PRO A 171 10.77 -29.42 41.82
CA PRO A 171 9.51 -29.24 42.54
C PRO A 171 8.33 -29.15 41.58
N GLU A 172 7.24 -29.89 41.84
CA GLU A 172 6.04 -29.78 41.03
C GLU A 172 5.48 -28.36 41.10
N ILE A 173 5.27 -27.75 39.92
CA ILE A 173 4.67 -26.42 39.83
C ILE A 173 3.25 -26.50 40.39
N SER A 174 2.97 -25.71 41.43
CA SER A 174 1.63 -25.62 42.01
C SER A 174 0.59 -25.24 40.96
N MET A 175 -0.66 -25.70 41.14
CA MET A 175 -1.75 -25.41 40.22
C MET A 175 -1.95 -23.89 40.02
N ARG A 176 -1.76 -23.10 41.09
CA ARG A 176 -1.74 -21.63 41.05
C ARG A 176 -0.71 -21.07 40.05
N ASN A 177 0.51 -21.61 40.06
CA ASN A 177 1.57 -21.18 39.16
C ASN A 177 1.34 -21.67 37.72
N LYS A 178 0.70 -22.83 37.52
CA LYS A 178 0.27 -23.28 36.19
C LYS A 178 -0.74 -22.32 35.57
N ILE A 179 -1.73 -21.87 36.34
CA ILE A 179 -2.74 -20.89 35.88
C ILE A 179 -2.07 -19.56 35.52
N ARG A 180 -1.20 -19.03 36.40
CA ARG A 180 -0.47 -17.78 36.12
C ARG A 180 0.37 -17.86 34.86
N ARG A 181 1.05 -18.99 34.64
CA ARG A 181 1.85 -19.22 33.43
C ARG A 181 0.99 -19.14 32.17
N LEU A 182 -0.19 -19.78 32.16
CA LEU A 182 -1.11 -19.74 31.02
C LEU A 182 -1.65 -18.33 30.78
N VAL A 183 -2.06 -17.62 31.83
CA VAL A 183 -2.53 -16.24 31.72
C VAL A 183 -1.45 -15.31 31.16
N ASN A 184 -0.19 -15.47 31.58
CA ASN A 184 0.94 -14.68 31.07
C ASN A 184 1.23 -14.98 29.59
N GLN A 185 1.21 -16.26 29.20
CA GLN A 185 1.40 -16.66 27.80
C GLN A 185 0.29 -16.10 26.91
N TYR A 186 -0.96 -16.16 27.38
CA TYR A 186 -2.09 -15.59 26.67
C TYR A 186 -1.97 -14.07 26.54
N ALA A 187 -1.66 -13.37 27.64
CA ALA A 187 -1.45 -11.92 27.63
C ALA A 187 -0.37 -11.49 26.62
N ALA A 188 0.75 -12.23 26.57
CA ALA A 188 1.83 -11.98 25.63
C ALA A 188 1.41 -12.23 24.17
N ALA A 189 0.62 -13.28 23.91
CA ALA A 189 0.17 -13.62 22.56
C ALA A 189 -0.92 -12.69 22.03
N THR A 190 -1.85 -12.22 22.88
CA THR A 190 -3.00 -11.40 22.46
C THR A 190 -2.83 -9.91 22.76
N ASN A 191 -1.66 -9.48 23.24
CA ASN A 191 -1.37 -8.12 23.69
C ASN A 191 -2.47 -7.53 24.60
N THR A 192 -3.07 -8.39 25.43
CA THR A 192 -4.20 -8.03 26.31
C THR A 192 -3.69 -7.88 27.74
N SER A 193 -4.23 -6.90 28.48
CA SER A 193 -3.87 -6.71 29.88
C SER A 193 -4.24 -7.94 30.71
N GLN A 194 -3.35 -8.34 31.62
CA GLN A 194 -3.63 -9.40 32.59
C GLN A 194 -4.90 -9.13 33.40
N ARG A 195 -5.20 -7.86 33.68
CA ARG A 195 -6.42 -7.46 34.40
C ARG A 195 -7.67 -7.92 33.65
N ASP A 196 -7.72 -7.66 32.35
CA ASP A 196 -8.89 -7.97 31.51
C ASP A 196 -9.06 -9.48 31.35
N ILE A 197 -7.95 -10.21 31.26
CA ILE A 197 -7.95 -11.67 31.22
C ILE A 197 -8.51 -12.23 32.53
N TRP A 198 -8.08 -11.70 33.68
CA TRP A 198 -8.62 -12.13 34.96
C TRP A 198 -10.10 -11.78 35.13
N HIS A 199 -10.57 -10.62 34.64
CA HIS A 199 -11.99 -10.29 34.62
C HIS A 199 -12.78 -11.33 33.82
N LEU A 200 -12.34 -11.63 32.59
CA LEU A 200 -12.97 -12.66 31.75
C LEU A 200 -13.01 -14.02 32.46
N VAL A 201 -11.92 -14.41 33.11
CA VAL A 201 -11.84 -15.70 33.83
C VAL A 201 -12.81 -15.74 35.01
N TYR A 202 -12.92 -14.66 35.79
CA TYR A 202 -13.84 -14.62 36.93
C TYR A 202 -15.30 -14.46 36.52
N ASP A 203 -15.59 -13.76 35.43
CA ASP A 203 -16.94 -13.68 34.87
C ASP A 203 -17.37 -15.07 34.39
N ASN A 204 -16.51 -15.79 33.67
CA ASN A 204 -16.78 -17.18 33.29
C ASN A 204 -16.90 -18.11 34.51
N LEU A 205 -16.14 -17.86 35.59
CA LEU A 205 -16.27 -18.62 36.83
C LEU A 205 -17.66 -18.43 37.47
N LEU A 206 -18.19 -17.20 37.42
CA LEU A 206 -19.53 -16.89 37.88
C LEU A 206 -20.59 -17.54 36.98
N TYR A 207 -20.51 -17.38 35.66
CA TYR A 207 -21.55 -17.88 34.75
C TYR A 207 -21.53 -19.40 34.56
N ALA A 208 -20.34 -20.03 34.53
CA ALA A 208 -20.23 -21.47 34.30
C ALA A 208 -20.41 -22.31 35.57
N TYR A 209 -19.97 -21.79 36.73
CA TYR A 209 -19.97 -22.56 37.97
C TYR A 209 -20.81 -21.93 39.09
N ASN A 210 -21.47 -20.79 38.84
CA ASN A 210 -22.20 -20.00 39.84
C ASN A 210 -21.32 -19.56 41.03
N ILE A 211 -20.02 -19.37 40.79
CA ILE A 211 -19.05 -18.98 41.81
C ILE A 211 -18.62 -17.53 41.57
N GLY A 212 -19.21 -16.62 42.34
CA GLY A 212 -18.80 -15.22 42.36
C GLY A 212 -17.63 -14.99 43.32
N ILE A 213 -16.39 -15.07 42.83
CA ILE A 213 -15.19 -14.92 43.68
C ILE A 213 -15.14 -13.56 44.41
N THR A 214 -15.80 -12.55 43.85
CA THR A 214 -15.93 -11.20 44.42
C THR A 214 -16.86 -11.12 45.62
N ARG A 215 -17.71 -12.14 45.85
CA ARG A 215 -18.65 -12.21 46.98
C ARG A 215 -18.02 -12.76 48.26
N TYR A 216 -16.81 -13.32 48.17
CA TYR A 216 -16.08 -13.86 49.31
C TYR A 216 -15.34 -12.74 50.05
N ASN A 217 -15.28 -12.84 51.39
CA ASN A 217 -14.55 -11.88 52.20
C ASN A 217 -13.04 -12.02 51.94
N ARG A 218 -12.38 -10.89 51.68
CA ARG A 218 -10.96 -10.85 51.26
C ARG A 218 -10.15 -10.05 52.26
N LYS A 219 -9.07 -10.65 52.78
CA LYS A 219 -8.14 -9.96 53.68
C LYS A 219 -7.39 -8.85 52.91
N LYS A 220 -6.94 -7.82 53.64
CA LYS A 220 -6.18 -6.70 53.05
C LYS A 220 -4.89 -7.24 52.39
N GLY A 221 -4.77 -7.08 51.07
CA GLY A 221 -3.61 -7.52 50.27
C GLY A 221 -3.73 -8.91 49.62
N GLN A 222 -4.81 -9.66 49.89
CA GLN A 222 -5.05 -10.97 49.27
C GLN A 222 -5.60 -10.79 47.84
N SER A 223 -5.13 -11.60 46.88
CA SER A 223 -5.66 -11.61 45.51
C SER A 223 -6.88 -12.53 45.39
N TYR A 224 -7.73 -12.33 44.38
CA TYR A 224 -8.86 -13.24 44.12
C TYR A 224 -8.42 -14.66 43.78
N LEU A 225 -7.20 -14.84 43.27
CA LEU A 225 -6.61 -16.16 43.04
C LEU A 225 -6.26 -16.85 44.36
N ASP A 226 -5.88 -16.09 45.39
CA ASP A 226 -5.60 -16.63 46.73
C ASP A 226 -6.89 -17.03 47.44
N VAL A 227 -7.97 -16.25 47.27
CA VAL A 227 -9.30 -16.62 47.75
C VAL A 227 -9.78 -17.90 47.05
N ALA A 228 -9.52 -18.03 45.74
CA ALA A 228 -9.85 -19.22 44.98
C ALA A 228 -9.03 -20.45 45.42
N GLU A 229 -7.79 -20.26 45.87
CA GLU A 229 -6.96 -21.31 46.46
C GLU A 229 -7.51 -21.79 47.80
N GLU A 230 -7.88 -20.87 48.70
CA GLU A 230 -8.46 -21.19 50.00
C GLU A 230 -9.78 -21.97 49.90
N HIS A 231 -10.58 -21.71 48.86
CA HIS A 231 -11.89 -22.35 48.65
C HIS A 231 -11.85 -23.51 47.65
N GLY A 232 -10.65 -23.91 47.16
CA GLY A 232 -10.49 -25.07 46.28
C GLY A 232 -11.00 -24.88 44.83
N PHE A 233 -11.07 -23.65 44.33
CA PHE A 233 -11.57 -23.33 42.99
C PHE A 233 -10.49 -23.28 41.90
N LEU A 234 -9.21 -23.51 42.24
CA LEU A 234 -8.10 -23.44 41.28
C LEU A 234 -8.28 -24.37 40.07
N GLY A 235 -8.81 -25.59 40.26
CA GLY A 235 -9.08 -26.51 39.15
C GLY A 235 -10.05 -25.92 38.12
N LYS A 236 -11.16 -25.35 38.60
CA LYS A 236 -12.18 -24.71 37.75
C LYS A 236 -11.63 -23.49 37.01
N ILE A 237 -10.79 -22.70 37.67
CA ILE A 237 -10.10 -21.56 37.06
C ILE A 237 -9.12 -22.05 35.97
N PHE A 238 -8.38 -23.14 36.23
CA PHE A 238 -7.47 -23.73 35.27
C PHE A 238 -8.21 -24.22 34.01
N ASP A 239 -9.37 -24.85 34.17
CA ASP A 239 -10.21 -25.30 33.04
C ASP A 239 -10.70 -24.12 32.19
N ILE A 240 -11.16 -23.04 32.84
CA ILE A 240 -11.60 -21.81 32.17
C ILE A 240 -10.45 -21.18 31.37
N VAL A 241 -9.29 -20.99 32.01
CA VAL A 241 -8.11 -20.41 31.35
C VAL A 241 -7.65 -21.27 30.18
N SER A 242 -7.63 -22.60 30.35
CA SER A 242 -7.26 -23.53 29.28
C SER A 242 -8.22 -23.46 28.09
N LYS A 243 -9.53 -23.34 28.35
CA LYS A 243 -10.55 -23.16 27.30
C LYS A 243 -10.37 -21.84 26.55
N VAL A 244 -10.12 -20.74 27.26
CA VAL A 244 -9.89 -19.42 26.65
C VAL A 244 -8.66 -19.43 25.75
N VAL A 245 -7.56 -20.09 26.18
CA VAL A 245 -6.34 -20.23 25.38
C VAL A 245 -6.59 -21.07 24.13
N ASN A 246 -7.28 -22.22 24.24
CA ASN A 246 -7.52 -23.09 23.09
C ASN A 246 -8.47 -22.45 22.06
N THR A 247 -9.51 -21.75 22.51
CA THR A 247 -10.48 -21.09 21.62
C THR A 247 -9.81 -20.03 20.71
N ASN A 248 -8.69 -19.44 21.15
CA ASN A 248 -7.93 -18.51 20.32
C ASN A 248 -6.89 -19.18 19.42
N LYS A 249 -6.38 -20.36 19.76
CA LYS A 249 -5.54 -21.14 18.84
C LYS A 249 -6.29 -21.51 17.57
N ASP A 250 -7.57 -21.83 17.68
CA ASP A 250 -8.41 -22.21 16.54
C ASP A 250 -8.81 -21.01 15.64
N LYS A 251 -8.51 -19.78 16.05
CA LYS A 251 -8.81 -18.55 15.31
C LYS A 251 -7.60 -17.96 14.57
N MET A 252 -6.40 -18.53 14.76
CA MET A 252 -5.16 -18.14 14.07
C MET A 252 -4.79 -19.18 13.01
#